data_AF-A0A872YP34-F1
#
_entry.id   AF-A0A872YP34-F1
#
_cell.length_a   1.000
_cell.length_b   1.000
_cell.length_c   1.000
_cell.angle_alpha   90.00
_cell.angle_beta   90.00
_cell.angle_gamma   90.00
#
_symmetry.space_group_name_H-M   'P 1'
#
loop_
_entity.id
_entity.type
_entity.pdbx_description
1 polymer ?
#
loop_
_entity_poly.entity_id
_entity_poly.type
_entity_poly.pdbx_seq_one_letter_code
_entity_poly.pdbx_strand_id
1 'polypeptide(L)' 'MFVSFVLFWRQTATHSIQQYLWAWIPKSDFRLKIGLLIDPLTLVMSILVTTVGILVMVYSDSYMCHD' A
#
# COMPACT_ATOMS: atom_id res chain seq x y z
N MET A 1 7.74 -3.41 0.99
CA MET A 1 8.89 -2.50 0.77
C MET A 1 9.44 -2.58 -0.66
N PHE A 2 10.00 -3.71 -1.14
CA PHE A 2 10.57 -3.82 -2.50
C PHE A 2 9.57 -3.48 -3.63
N VAL A 3 8.35 -4.02 -3.56
CA VAL A 3 7.30 -3.72 -4.56
C VAL A 3 6.93 -2.24 -4.54
N SER A 4 6.75 -1.64 -3.35
CA SER A 4 6.47 -0.20 -3.20
C SER A 4 7.60 0.67 -3.77
N PHE A 5 8.86 0.27 -3.58
CA PHE A 5 10.03 0.98 -4.11
C PHE A 5 10.12 0.91 -5.64
N VAL A 6 9.87 -0.27 -6.22
CA VAL A 6 9.83 -0.45 -7.68
C VAL A 6 8.68 0.36 -8.32
N LEU A 7 7.52 0.40 -7.67
CA LEU A 7 6.40 1.23 -8.12
C LEU A 7 6.71 2.72 -8.01
N PHE A 8 7.33 3.15 -6.91
CA PHE A 8 7.80 4.52 -6.74
C PHE A 8 8.78 4.94 -7.84
N TRP A 9 9.74 4.09 -8.18
CA TRP A 9 10.67 4.32 -9.29
C TRP A 9 9.99 4.39 -10.66
N ARG A 10 8.94 3.60 -10.91
CA ARG A 10 8.15 3.73 -12.16
C ARG A 10 7.30 4.99 -12.19
N GLN A 11 6.83 5.42 -11.03
CA GLN A 11 5.92 6.56 -10.88
C GLN A 11 6.63 7.90 -11.01
N THR A 12 7.95 7.97 -10.80
CA THR A 12 8.73 9.17 -11.15
C THR A 12 8.75 9.41 -12.67
N ALA A 13 8.59 8.36 -13.48
CA ALA A 13 8.52 8.43 -14.94
C ALA A 13 7.09 8.53 -15.51
N THR A 14 6.07 8.16 -14.73
CA THR A 14 4.67 8.06 -15.19
C THR A 14 3.72 8.63 -14.15
N HIS A 15 2.83 9.56 -14.53
CA HIS A 15 1.84 10.13 -13.63
C HIS A 15 0.89 9.07 -13.02
N SER A 16 0.19 9.47 -11.95
CA SER A 16 -0.63 8.62 -11.07
C SER A 16 -1.50 7.59 -11.82
N ILE A 17 -1.53 6.35 -11.31
CA ILE A 17 -2.28 5.24 -11.90
C ILE A 17 -3.44 4.90 -10.97
N GLN A 18 -4.66 5.13 -11.43
CA GLN A 18 -5.85 4.67 -10.72
C GLN A 18 -6.17 3.23 -11.14
N GLN A 19 -6.01 2.26 -10.24
CA GLN A 19 -6.33 0.86 -10.49
C GLN A 19 -7.67 0.50 -9.89
N TYR A 20 -8.59 0.03 -10.73
CA TYR A 20 -9.87 -0.48 -10.29
C TYR A 20 -9.80 -1.99 -10.09
N LEU A 21 -10.23 -2.49 -8.93
CA LEU A 21 -10.12 -3.91 -8.57
C LEU A 21 -11.46 -4.63 -8.75
N TRP A 22 -12.53 -4.16 -8.09
CA TRP A 22 -13.80 -4.89 -8.06
C TRP A 22 -15.01 -3.99 -7.73
N ALA A 23 -16.20 -4.35 -8.23
CA ALA A 23 -17.46 -3.71 -7.89
C ALA A 23 -18.07 -4.37 -6.65
N TRP A 24 -17.94 -3.75 -5.49
CA TRP A 24 -18.41 -4.33 -4.23
C TRP A 24 -19.94 -4.45 -4.17
N ILE A 25 -20.66 -3.46 -4.70
CA ILE A 25 -22.12 -3.48 -4.82
C ILE A 25 -22.49 -3.27 -6.29
N PRO A 26 -22.88 -4.33 -7.01
CA PRO A 26 -23.35 -4.21 -8.38
C PRO A 26 -24.88 -4.02 -8.40
N LYS A 27 -25.38 -2.89 -7.89
CA LYS A 27 -26.79 -2.49 -8.09
C LYS A 27 -26.88 -1.59 -9.32
N SER A 28 -27.99 -1.66 -10.08
CA SER A 28 -28.17 -0.89 -11.33
C SER A 28 -27.94 0.61 -11.16
N ASP A 29 -28.36 1.16 -10.01
CA ASP A 29 -28.39 2.61 -9.78
C ASP A 29 -27.19 3.10 -8.97
N PHE A 30 -26.48 2.20 -8.27
CA PHE A 30 -25.32 2.54 -7.45
C PHE A 30 -24.26 1.44 -7.55
N ARG A 31 -23.11 1.79 -8.14
CA ARG A 31 -21.97 0.89 -8.29
C ARG A 31 -20.85 1.35 -7.36
N LEU A 32 -20.74 0.73 -6.19
CA LEU A 32 -19.60 0.96 -5.29
C LEU A 32 -18.37 0.30 -5.89
N LYS A 33 -17.42 1.13 -6.31
CA LYS A 33 -16.17 0.70 -6.94
C LYS A 33 -15.05 0.68 -5.91
N ILE A 34 -14.50 -0.50 -5.62
CA ILE A 34 -13.27 -0.63 -4.82
C ILE A 34 -12.07 -0.70 -5.76
N GLY A 35 -11.07 0.13 -5.48
CA GLY A 35 -9.83 0.20 -6.22
C GLY A 35 -8.71 0.76 -5.35
N LEU A 36 -7.52 0.77 -5.92
CA LEU A 36 -6.33 1.37 -5.34
C LEU A 36 -5.95 2.58 -6.19
N LEU A 37 -5.83 3.73 -5.53
CA LEU A 37 -5.19 4.88 -6.13
C LEU A 37 -3.68 4.74 -5.86
N ILE A 38 -2.89 4.55 -6.91
CA ILE A 38 -1.44 4.53 -6.80
C ILE A 38 -0.95 5.92 -7.20
N ASP A 39 -0.85 6.80 -6.20
CA ASP A 39 -0.31 8.15 -6.31
C ASP A 39 1.04 8.27 -5.54
N PRO A 40 1.85 9.32 -5.81
CA PRO A 40 3.15 9.47 -5.17
C PRO A 40 3.08 9.58 -3.64
N LEU A 41 2.01 10.18 -3.09
CA LEU A 41 1.82 10.32 -1.64
C LEU A 41 1.50 8.97 -1.00
N THR A 42 0.57 8.20 -1.60
CA THR A 42 0.23 6.84 -1.13
C THR A 42 1.43 5.91 -1.18
N LEU A 43 2.31 6.05 -2.17
CA LEU A 43 3.56 5.28 -2.24
C LEU A 43 4.56 5.63 -1.13
N VAL A 44 4.74 6.92 -0.82
CA VAL A 44 5.59 7.35 0.32
C VAL A 44 5.04 6.81 1.63
N MET A 45 3.73 6.91 1.86
CA MET A 45 3.09 6.34 3.05
C MET A 45 3.26 4.82 3.12
N SER A 46 3.12 4.11 2.00
CA SER A 46 3.34 2.66 1.92
C SER A 46 4.78 2.28 2.32
N ILE A 47 5.79 3.01 1.83
CA ILE A 47 7.18 2.78 2.20
C ILE A 47 7.35 2.96 3.71
N LEU A 48 6.85 4.07 4.28
CA LEU A 48 6.95 4.37 5.71
C LEU A 48 6.33 3.26 6.57
N VAL A 49 5.09 2.86 6.29
CA VAL A 49 4.39 1.80 7.04
C VAL A 49 5.15 0.48 6.95
N THR A 50 5.65 0.11 5.77
CA THR A 50 6.40 -1.15 5.63
C THR A 50 7.75 -1.13 6.35
N THR A 51 8.44 0.00 6.38
CA THR A 51 9.71 0.15 7.12
C THR A 51 9.45 0.03 8.63
N VAL A 52 8.50 0.79 9.16
CA VAL A 52 8.15 0.73 10.60
C VAL A 52 7.65 -0.66 10.99
N GLY A 53 6.83 -1.31 10.15
CA GLY A 53 6.36 -2.67 10.40
C GLY A 53 7.48 -3.70 10.51
N ILE A 54 8.54 -3.58 9.70
CA ILE A 54 9.73 -4.44 9.80
C ILE A 54 10.48 -4.17 11.11
N LEU A 55 10.70 -2.89 11.47
CA LEU A 55 11.33 -2.55 12.74
C LEU A 55 10.56 -3.12 13.93
N VAL A 56 9.23 -3.02 13.91
CA VAL A 56 8.37 -3.59 14.96
C VAL A 56 8.51 -5.10 15.00
N MET A 57 8.49 -5.80 13.88
CA MET A 57 8.69 -7.27 13.87
C MET A 57 10.02 -7.69 14.49
N VAL A 58 11.12 -7.04 14.14
CA VAL A 58 12.45 -7.34 14.70
C VAL A 58 12.52 -6.99 16.20
N TYR A 59 11.93 -5.86 16.58
CA TYR A 59 11.89 -5.44 17.98
C TYR A 59 11.04 -6.41 18.83
N SER A 60 9.89 -6.81 18.30
CA SER A 60 8.97 -7.75 18.96
C SER A 60 9.60 -9.12 19.17
N ASP A 61 10.45 -9.60 18.26
CA ASP A 61 11.19 -10.86 18.44
C ASP A 61 12.08 -10.81 19.70
N SER A 62 12.85 -9.74 19.87
CA SER A 62 13.70 -9.54 21.06
C SER A 62 12.89 -9.26 22.34
N TYR A 63 11.78 -8.53 22.22
CA TYR A 63 10.93 -8.17 23.35
C TYR A 63 10.15 -9.37 23.89
N MET A 64 9.55 -10.18 23.01
CA MET A 64 8.79 -11.37 23.37
C MET A 64 9.68 -12.56 23.74
N CYS A 65 10.99 -12.50 23.49
CA CYS A 65 11.92 -13.55 23.93
C CYS A 65 12.00 -13.68 25.47
N HIS A 66 11.56 -12.65 26.21
CA HIS A 66 11.58 -12.62 27.67
C HIS A 66 10.19 -12.80 28.31
N ASP A 67 9.15 -13.05 27.51
CA ASP A 67 7.80 -13.44 27.94
C ASP A 67 7.52 -14.91 27.55
#